data_AF-A0A090DV46-F1
#
_entry.id   AF-A0A090DV46-F1
#
_cell.length_a   1.000
_cell.length_b   1.000
_cell.length_c   1.000
_cell.angle_alpha   90.00
_cell.angle_beta   90.00
_cell.angle_gamma   90.00
#
_symmetry.space_group_name_H-M   'P 1'
#
loop_
_entity.id
_entity.type
_entity.pdbx_description
1 polymer ?
#
loop_
_entity_poly.entity_id
_entity_poly.type
_entity_poly.pdbx_seq_one_letter_code
_entity_poly.pdbx_strand_id
1 'polypeptide(L)'
;MAGWDAGAAFVGEDNNVNALIRHIGDRTVEYGIHTAVPNVDVTYLYMMEQDARDCVADGNFGRLTQWRAAYRAPIYGPIGPYDWFLAVPDQWCEDNATSLETIQNAVDFPVIAWGKVLLRMNEEEEEEEEEEEQEEEQEEEGQQDEAEDEDEEEDEEEEDEEEEEEEEEEEEEEDEDEDE
;
A
#
# COMPACT_ATOMS: atom_id res chain seq x y z
N MET A 1 -8.62 -19.86 -21.98
CA MET A 1 -7.87 -19.78 -20.71
C MET A 1 -8.87 -19.97 -19.57
N ALA A 2 -8.48 -20.60 -18.46
CA ALA A 2 -9.32 -20.60 -17.27
C ALA A 2 -9.47 -19.15 -16.78
N GLY A 3 -10.65 -18.74 -16.33
CA GLY A 3 -10.82 -17.42 -15.72
C GLY A 3 -10.03 -17.32 -14.42
N TRP A 4 -9.43 -16.17 -14.16
CA TRP A 4 -8.87 -15.85 -12.86
C TRP A 4 -9.97 -15.84 -11.80
N ASP A 5 -9.70 -16.44 -10.63
CA ASP A 5 -10.58 -16.40 -9.47
C ASP A 5 -9.99 -15.41 -8.46
N ALA A 6 -10.73 -14.36 -8.12
CA ALA A 6 -10.34 -13.35 -7.14
C ALA A 6 -10.19 -13.93 -5.72
N GLY A 7 -10.76 -15.11 -5.45
CA GLY A 7 -10.66 -15.79 -4.17
C GLY A 7 -11.54 -15.18 -3.09
N ALA A 8 -11.34 -15.64 -1.85
CA ALA A 8 -12.06 -15.13 -0.69
C ALA A 8 -11.58 -13.74 -0.28
N ALA A 9 -12.49 -12.92 0.22
CA ALA A 9 -12.16 -11.62 0.80
C ALA A 9 -11.18 -11.78 1.98
N PHE A 10 -10.20 -10.89 2.05
CA PHE A 10 -9.45 -10.67 3.27
C PHE A 10 -10.32 -9.92 4.29
N VAL A 11 -10.71 -10.61 5.35
CA VAL A 11 -11.50 -9.99 6.44
C VAL A 11 -10.60 -9.63 7.63
N GLY A 12 -9.46 -10.31 7.79
CA GLY A 12 -8.51 -10.14 8.88
C GLY A 12 -9.10 -10.46 10.25
N GLU A 13 -8.37 -11.21 11.07
CA GLU A 13 -8.60 -11.21 12.52
C GLU A 13 -7.61 -10.17 13.10
N ASP A 14 -8.08 -9.29 13.99
CA ASP A 14 -7.25 -8.40 14.82
C ASP A 14 -6.41 -7.32 14.10
N ASN A 15 -6.94 -6.68 13.05
CA ASN A 15 -6.25 -5.55 12.37
C ASN A 15 -4.80 -5.84 11.96
N ASN A 16 -4.48 -7.10 11.65
CA ASN A 16 -3.11 -7.50 11.32
C ASN A 16 -2.68 -6.97 9.93
N VAL A 17 -2.04 -5.80 9.93
CA VAL A 17 -1.52 -5.10 8.75
C VAL A 17 -0.55 -5.98 7.95
N ASN A 18 0.35 -6.71 8.63
CA ASN A 18 1.32 -7.59 7.97
C ASN A 18 0.64 -8.74 7.22
N ALA A 19 -0.43 -9.29 7.79
CA ALA A 19 -1.22 -10.33 7.12
C ALA A 19 -1.92 -9.80 5.86
N LEU A 20 -2.41 -8.56 5.88
CA LEU A 20 -3.02 -7.91 4.71
C LEU A 20 -1.98 -7.66 3.60
N ILE A 21 -0.82 -7.09 3.95
CA ILE A 21 0.26 -6.82 2.98
C ILE A 21 0.70 -8.13 2.32
N ARG A 22 0.93 -9.17 3.13
CA ARG A 22 1.30 -10.49 2.61
C ARG A 22 0.21 -11.08 1.72
N HIS A 23 -1.06 -10.98 2.13
CA HIS A 23 -2.18 -11.47 1.32
C HIS A 23 -2.22 -10.79 -0.05
N ILE A 24 -2.08 -9.45 -0.11
CA ILE A 24 -2.04 -8.72 -1.38
C ILE A 24 -0.84 -9.17 -2.21
N GLY A 25 0.36 -9.21 -1.62
CA GLY A 25 1.58 -9.62 -2.30
C GLY A 25 1.52 -11.04 -2.90
N ASP A 26 1.10 -12.02 -2.10
CA ASP A 26 0.96 -13.42 -2.54
C ASP A 26 -0.02 -13.52 -3.72
N ARG A 27 -1.15 -12.79 -3.66
CA ARG A 27 -2.17 -12.77 -4.72
C ARG A 27 -1.70 -12.07 -5.99
N THR A 28 -0.94 -10.98 -5.88
CA THR A 28 -0.35 -10.29 -7.03
C THR A 28 0.63 -11.20 -7.78
N VAL A 29 1.47 -11.95 -7.05
CA VAL A 29 2.40 -12.92 -7.66
C VAL A 29 1.64 -14.03 -8.39
N GLU A 30 0.62 -14.60 -7.76
CA GLU A 30 -0.22 -15.63 -8.38
C GLU A 30 -0.92 -15.11 -9.65
N TYR A 31 -1.42 -13.88 -9.63
CA TYR A 31 -2.04 -13.24 -10.79
C TYR A 31 -1.05 -13.02 -11.93
N GLY A 32 0.16 -12.54 -11.63
CA GLY A 32 1.23 -12.36 -12.62
C GLY A 32 1.61 -13.68 -13.30
N ILE A 33 1.72 -14.77 -12.53
CA ILE A 33 1.95 -16.11 -13.08
C ILE A 33 0.80 -16.55 -13.97
N HIS A 34 -0.46 -16.34 -13.54
CA HIS A 34 -1.65 -16.73 -14.30
C HIS A 34 -1.74 -16.01 -15.66
N THR A 35 -1.35 -14.74 -15.69
CA THR A 35 -1.41 -13.89 -16.89
C THR A 35 -0.13 -13.86 -17.71
N ALA A 36 0.94 -14.51 -17.23
CA ALA A 36 2.29 -14.41 -17.79
C ALA A 36 2.83 -12.97 -17.88
N VAL A 37 2.39 -12.10 -16.96
CA VAL A 37 2.86 -10.71 -16.83
C VAL A 37 3.65 -10.59 -15.52
N PRO A 38 4.98 -10.45 -15.56
CA PRO A 38 5.76 -10.20 -14.35
C PRO A 38 5.53 -8.79 -13.81
N ASN A 39 5.83 -8.56 -12.53
CA ASN A 39 5.85 -7.23 -11.90
C ASN A 39 4.56 -6.43 -12.09
N VAL A 40 3.41 -7.03 -11.75
CA VAL A 40 2.12 -6.36 -11.86
C VAL A 40 1.99 -5.26 -10.81
N ASP A 41 1.95 -4.01 -11.26
CA ASP A 41 1.60 -2.86 -10.42
C ASP A 41 0.10 -2.89 -10.09
N VAL A 42 -0.24 -2.45 -8.87
CA VAL A 42 -1.59 -2.57 -8.32
C VAL A 42 -2.14 -1.21 -7.95
N THR A 43 -3.35 -0.93 -8.44
CA THR A 43 -4.18 0.18 -7.98
C THR A 43 -5.35 -0.34 -7.15
N TYR A 44 -5.70 0.40 -6.10
CA TYR A 44 -6.77 0.05 -5.18
C TYR A 44 -8.02 0.85 -5.48
N LEU A 45 -9.13 0.15 -5.73
CA LEU A 45 -10.46 0.72 -5.84
C LEU A 45 -11.17 0.62 -4.49
N TYR A 46 -11.33 1.75 -3.82
CA TYR A 46 -12.04 1.86 -2.56
C TYR A 46 -13.54 2.02 -2.77
N MET A 47 -14.34 1.23 -2.07
CA MET A 47 -15.80 1.24 -2.15
C MET A 47 -16.47 0.75 -0.86
N MET A 48 -17.79 0.72 -0.85
CA MET A 48 -18.58 0.14 0.25
C MET A 48 -18.52 -1.39 0.19
N GLU A 49 -18.69 -2.05 1.34
CA GLU A 49 -18.77 -3.52 1.44
C GLU A 49 -19.69 -4.17 0.42
N GLN A 50 -20.93 -3.68 0.31
CA GLN A 50 -21.94 -4.30 -0.56
C GLN A 50 -21.53 -4.25 -2.04
N ASP A 51 -20.95 -3.13 -2.48
CA ASP A 51 -20.50 -2.95 -3.86
C ASP A 51 -19.33 -3.89 -4.16
N ALA A 52 -18.36 -4.02 -3.25
CA ALA A 52 -17.23 -4.95 -3.41
C ALA A 52 -17.71 -6.41 -3.53
N ARG A 53 -18.63 -6.83 -2.65
CA ARG A 53 -19.22 -8.17 -2.67
C ARG A 53 -20.01 -8.43 -3.95
N ASP A 54 -20.84 -7.48 -4.38
CA ASP A 54 -21.62 -7.60 -5.61
C ASP A 54 -20.69 -7.69 -6.82
N CYS A 55 -19.62 -6.88 -6.88
CA CYS A 55 -18.68 -6.92 -8.00
C CYS A 55 -17.98 -8.28 -8.13
N VAL A 56 -17.51 -8.84 -7.01
CA VAL A 56 -16.83 -10.16 -7.00
C VAL A 56 -17.80 -11.30 -7.27
N ALA A 57 -19.01 -11.26 -6.71
CA ALA A 57 -20.02 -12.29 -6.94
C ALA A 57 -20.52 -12.32 -8.39
N ASP A 58 -20.73 -11.14 -8.98
CA ASP A 58 -21.22 -11.01 -10.35
C ASP A 58 -20.08 -11.09 -11.39
N GLY A 59 -18.82 -10.96 -10.95
CA GLY A 59 -17.63 -10.97 -11.81
C GLY A 59 -17.61 -9.79 -12.79
N ASN A 60 -18.11 -8.62 -12.37
CA ASN A 60 -18.14 -7.39 -13.16
C ASN A 60 -18.44 -6.17 -12.26
N PHE A 61 -18.33 -4.95 -12.80
CA PHE A 61 -18.58 -3.71 -12.06
C PHE A 61 -19.95 -3.07 -12.39
N GLY A 62 -20.86 -3.78 -13.04
CA GLY A 62 -22.10 -3.21 -13.61
C GLY A 62 -23.09 -2.66 -12.57
N ARG A 63 -22.95 -3.05 -11.30
CA ARG A 63 -23.77 -2.57 -10.17
C ARG A 63 -23.05 -1.58 -9.25
N LEU A 64 -21.79 -1.25 -9.55
CA LEU A 64 -20.99 -0.34 -8.75
C LEU A 64 -21.66 1.04 -8.69
N THR A 65 -21.82 1.61 -7.50
CA THR A 65 -22.51 2.90 -7.34
C THR A 65 -21.55 4.07 -7.16
N GLN A 66 -20.46 3.84 -6.43
CA GLN A 66 -19.43 4.82 -6.13
C GLN A 66 -18.12 4.11 -5.82
N TRP A 67 -17.01 4.76 -6.14
CA TRP A 67 -15.69 4.24 -5.86
C TRP A 67 -14.66 5.39 -5.86
N ARG A 68 -13.45 5.08 -5.40
CA ARG A 68 -12.29 5.97 -5.52
C ARG A 68 -11.01 5.16 -5.72
N ALA A 69 -10.23 5.48 -6.75
CA ALA A 69 -8.91 4.91 -6.92
C ALA A 69 -7.90 5.61 -6.01
N ALA A 70 -6.94 4.83 -5.52
CA ALA A 70 -5.68 5.35 -4.98
C ALA A 70 -4.55 4.32 -5.15
N TYR A 71 -3.32 4.82 -5.24
CA TYR A 71 -2.09 4.03 -5.16
C TYR A 71 -1.70 3.67 -3.73
N ARG A 72 -2.34 4.32 -2.75
CA ARG A 72 -2.08 4.10 -1.34
C ARG A 72 -2.66 2.75 -0.92
N ALA A 73 -1.89 1.94 -0.22
CA ALA A 73 -2.33 0.63 0.25
C ALA A 73 -3.50 0.71 1.26
N PRO A 74 -4.34 -0.33 1.38
CA PRO A 74 -5.51 -0.36 2.28
C PRO A 74 -5.16 -0.49 3.77
N ILE A 75 -3.94 -0.13 4.18
CA ILE A 75 -3.45 -0.12 5.56
C ILE A 75 -3.48 1.29 6.18
N TYR A 76 -3.64 2.33 5.36
CA TYR A 76 -3.66 3.73 5.80
C TYR A 76 -5.07 4.22 6.17
N GLY A 77 -5.98 3.29 6.46
CA GLY A 77 -7.36 3.59 6.81
C GLY A 77 -8.31 3.82 5.62
N PRO A 78 -9.62 3.93 5.92
CA PRO A 78 -10.65 4.14 4.91
C PRO A 78 -10.49 5.51 4.25
N ILE A 79 -10.68 5.55 2.93
CA ILE A 79 -10.62 6.82 2.17
C ILE A 79 -12.04 7.39 2.08
N GLY A 80 -12.44 8.18 3.07
CA GLY A 80 -13.82 8.69 3.16
C GLY A 80 -14.78 7.61 3.65
N PRO A 81 -15.95 7.36 3.02
CA PRO A 81 -16.91 6.37 3.49
C PRO A 81 -16.52 4.92 3.14
N TYR A 82 -15.42 4.71 2.41
CA TYR A 82 -15.05 3.43 1.82
C TYR A 82 -14.21 2.58 2.77
N ASP A 83 -14.80 1.48 3.25
CA ASP A 83 -14.20 0.54 4.19
C ASP A 83 -13.75 -0.79 3.54
N TRP A 84 -13.92 -0.91 2.21
CA TRP A 84 -13.47 -2.05 1.41
C TRP A 84 -12.63 -1.61 0.22
N PHE A 85 -11.77 -2.52 -0.24
CA PHE A 85 -10.94 -2.33 -1.42
C PHE A 85 -11.03 -3.52 -2.38
N LEU A 86 -10.84 -3.23 -3.67
CA LEU A 86 -10.48 -4.19 -4.72
C LEU A 86 -9.09 -3.80 -5.26
N ALA A 87 -8.14 -4.71 -5.24
CA ALA A 87 -6.85 -4.57 -5.89
C ALA A 87 -6.96 -5.02 -7.35
N VAL A 88 -6.59 -4.15 -8.29
CA VAL A 88 -6.63 -4.40 -9.74
C VAL A 88 -5.29 -4.02 -10.37
N PRO A 89 -4.93 -4.60 -11.54
CA PRO A 89 -3.75 -4.16 -12.29
C PRO A 89 -3.85 -2.69 -12.66
N ASP A 90 -2.77 -1.94 -12.48
CA ASP A 90 -2.75 -0.51 -12.70
C ASP A 90 -3.13 -0.14 -14.15
N GLN A 91 -2.53 -0.83 -15.13
CA GLN A 91 -2.83 -0.62 -16.55
C GLN A 91 -4.32 -0.78 -16.87
N TRP A 92 -4.98 -1.80 -16.31
CA TRP A 92 -6.42 -1.98 -16.51
C TRP A 92 -7.23 -0.83 -15.88
N CYS A 93 -6.79 -0.35 -14.72
CA CYS A 93 -7.43 0.76 -14.03
C CYS A 93 -7.32 2.05 -14.85
N GLU A 94 -6.17 2.34 -15.45
CA GLU A 94 -5.98 3.50 -16.33
C GLU A 94 -6.90 3.45 -17.55
N ASP A 95 -7.05 2.27 -18.15
CA ASP A 95 -7.85 2.09 -19.36
C ASP A 95 -9.37 2.12 -19.10
N ASN A 96 -9.82 1.64 -17.93
CA ASN A 96 -11.24 1.37 -17.66
C ASN A 96 -11.85 2.21 -16.53
N ALA A 97 -11.09 2.55 -15.50
CA ALA A 97 -11.58 3.22 -14.30
C ALA A 97 -11.31 4.74 -14.35
N THR A 98 -11.69 5.41 -15.44
CA THR A 98 -11.62 6.88 -15.54
C THR A 98 -12.90 7.57 -15.08
N SER A 99 -14.03 6.86 -15.12
CA SER A 99 -15.34 7.32 -14.69
C SER A 99 -16.21 6.16 -14.23
N LEU A 100 -17.37 6.47 -13.61
CA LEU A 100 -18.33 5.44 -13.21
C LEU A 100 -18.91 4.69 -14.42
N GLU A 101 -19.20 5.40 -15.52
CA GLU A 101 -19.78 4.78 -16.72
C GLU A 101 -18.78 3.83 -17.40
N THR A 102 -17.50 4.22 -17.48
CA THR A 102 -16.48 3.38 -18.13
C THR A 102 -16.22 2.12 -17.32
N ILE A 103 -16.10 2.20 -15.99
CA ILE A 103 -15.86 1.01 -15.16
C ILE A 103 -17.06 0.07 -15.17
N GLN A 104 -18.30 0.59 -15.15
CA GLN A 104 -19.51 -0.23 -15.22
C GLN A 104 -19.63 -1.02 -16.53
N ASN A 105 -19.04 -0.52 -17.61
CA ASN A 105 -19.00 -1.15 -18.92
C ASN A 105 -17.65 -1.83 -19.24
N ALA A 106 -16.74 -1.87 -18.27
CA ALA A 106 -15.42 -2.46 -18.45
C ALA A 106 -15.56 -3.93 -18.85
N VAL A 107 -14.71 -4.33 -19.79
CA VAL A 107 -14.56 -5.73 -20.15
C VAL A 107 -13.52 -6.33 -19.22
N ASP A 108 -13.72 -7.60 -18.90
CA ASP A 108 -12.91 -8.37 -17.97
C ASP A 108 -13.03 -7.93 -16.50
N PHE A 109 -12.73 -8.87 -15.60
CA PHE A 109 -12.83 -8.66 -14.15
C PHE A 109 -11.49 -9.04 -13.50
N PRO A 110 -10.50 -8.12 -13.48
CA PRO A 110 -9.13 -8.45 -13.10
C PRO A 110 -8.88 -8.19 -11.61
N VAL A 111 -9.79 -8.60 -10.73
CA VAL A 111 -9.60 -8.39 -9.29
C VAL A 111 -8.56 -9.37 -8.77
N ILE A 112 -7.40 -8.86 -8.37
CA ILE A 112 -6.25 -9.62 -7.84
C ILE A 112 -6.55 -10.09 -6.41
N ALA A 113 -6.94 -9.14 -5.56
CA ALA A 113 -7.25 -9.34 -4.16
C ALA A 113 -8.33 -8.35 -3.72
N TRP A 114 -9.02 -8.64 -2.63
CA TRP A 114 -10.07 -7.77 -2.12
C TRP A 114 -10.32 -8.02 -0.66
N GLY A 115 -10.84 -7.02 0.05
CA GLY A 115 -11.07 -7.16 1.47
C GLY A 115 -11.42 -5.88 2.18
N LYS A 116 -11.46 -5.98 3.50
CA LYS A 116 -11.68 -4.86 4.40
C LYS A 116 -10.41 -4.03 4.53
N VAL A 117 -10.57 -2.71 4.53
CA VAL A 117 -9.49 -1.76 4.80
C VAL A 117 -9.13 -1.83 6.30
N LEU A 118 -7.83 -1.83 6.60
CA LEU A 118 -7.33 -1.79 7.98
C LEU A 118 -6.82 -0.39 8.32
N LEU A 119 -7.09 0.02 9.55
CA LEU A 119 -6.47 1.21 10.14
C LEU A 119 -5.17 0.77 10.80
N ARG A 120 -4.04 1.29 10.32
CA ARG A 120 -2.85 1.40 11.15
C ARG A 120 -3.19 2.41 12.25
N MET A 121 -3.47 1.93 13.46
CA MET A 121 -3.39 2.80 14.64
C MET A 121 -1.95 3.30 14.64
N ASN A 122 -1.76 4.62 14.54
CA ASN A 122 -0.46 5.20 14.69
C ASN A 122 -0.08 4.92 16.16
N GLU A 123 0.85 4.00 16.40
CA GLU A 123 1.35 3.73 17.76
C GLU A 123 1.95 5.00 18.41
N GLU A 124 2.20 6.05 17.61
CA GLU A 124 2.62 7.38 18.06
C GLU A 124 1.57 8.16 18.87
N GLU A 125 0.26 7.87 18.77
CA GLU A 125 -0.76 8.54 19.62
C GLU A 125 -0.85 7.93 21.04
N GLU A 126 -0.29 6.73 21.29
CA GLU A 126 -0.23 6.16 22.65
C GLU A 126 0.97 6.69 23.46
N GLU A 127 2.04 7.18 22.81
CA GLU A 127 3.19 7.79 23.52
C GLU A 127 2.90 9.22 24.00
N GLU A 128 2.05 10.01 23.31
CA GLU A 128 1.70 11.36 23.75
C GLU A 128 0.74 11.40 24.96
N GLU A 129 -0.12 10.38 25.16
CA GLU A 129 -0.97 10.31 26.36
C GLU A 129 -0.20 9.85 27.62
N GLU A 130 0.91 9.12 27.49
CA GLU A 130 1.77 8.75 28.64
C GLU A 130 2.72 9.87 29.09
N GLU A 131 3.04 10.85 28.22
CA GLU A 131 3.84 12.02 28.60
C GLU A 131 3.02 13.10 29.37
N GLU A 132 1.73 13.28 29.06
CA GLU A 132 0.89 14.25 29.79
C GLU A 132 0.60 13.84 31.26
N GLU A 133 0.55 12.54 31.59
CA GLU A 133 0.39 12.10 32.99
C GLU A 133 1.70 12.17 33.81
N GLN A 134 2.87 12.30 33.18
CA GLN A 134 4.15 12.44 33.88
C GLN A 134 4.56 13.90 34.15
N GLU A 135 4.01 14.88 33.42
CA GLU A 135 4.28 16.30 33.69
C GLU A 135 3.49 16.86 34.88
N GLU A 136 2.31 16.32 35.21
CA GLU A 136 1.53 16.81 36.38
C GLU A 136 2.13 16.40 37.74
N GLU A 137 3.03 15.40 37.81
CA GLU A 137 3.72 15.03 39.07
C GLU A 137 5.05 15.78 39.30
N GLN A 138 5.58 16.51 38.30
CA GLN A 138 6.88 17.22 38.42
C GLN A 138 6.78 18.73 38.69
N GLU A 139 5.59 19.32 38.81
CA GLU A 139 5.44 20.76 39.13
C GLU A 139 5.54 21.12 40.63
N GLU A 140 5.76 20.19 41.57
CA GLU A 140 5.87 20.51 43.01
C GLU A 140 7.30 20.56 43.61
N GLU A 141 8.35 20.06 42.94
CA GLU A 141 9.70 20.03 43.52
C GLU A 141 10.79 20.53 42.55
N GLY A 142 10.96 21.85 42.43
CA GLY A 142 11.98 22.38 41.52
C GLY A 142 12.47 23.81 41.77
N GLN A 143 12.37 24.34 42.99
CA GLN A 143 13.11 25.55 43.36
C GLN A 143 14.42 25.16 44.05
N GLN A 144 15.53 25.10 43.32
CA GLN A 144 16.78 25.75 43.75
C GLN A 144 17.94 25.61 42.77
N ASP A 145 18.51 26.78 42.51
CA ASP A 145 19.92 27.10 42.32
C ASP A 145 20.50 27.10 40.90
N GLU A 146 20.66 28.34 40.45
CA GLU A 146 21.61 28.83 39.46
C GLU A 146 23.05 28.56 39.90
N ALA A 147 23.88 28.08 38.97
CA ALA A 147 25.29 28.45 38.92
C ALA A 147 25.81 28.25 37.50
N GLU A 148 26.21 29.37 36.92
CA GLU A 148 27.04 29.55 35.73
C GLU A 148 28.26 28.62 35.74
N ASP A 149 28.62 28.07 34.59
CA ASP A 149 30.02 28.11 34.15
C ASP A 149 30.09 28.04 32.62
N GLU A 150 30.65 29.11 32.06
CA GLU A 150 31.16 29.21 30.70
C GLU A 150 32.38 28.28 30.59
N ASP A 151 32.51 27.52 29.50
CA ASP A 151 33.85 27.33 28.93
C ASP A 151 33.77 26.90 27.46
N GLU A 152 34.70 27.48 26.71
CA GLU A 152 34.88 27.52 25.27
C GLU A 152 35.52 26.24 24.69
N GLU A 153 35.84 26.30 23.38
CA GLU A 153 36.74 25.47 22.56
C GLU A 153 36.04 24.31 21.81
N GLU A 154 35.72 24.46 20.52
CA GLU A 154 36.62 24.32 19.34
C GLU A 154 37.37 22.97 19.29
N ASP A 155 37.00 22.10 18.33
CA ASP A 155 37.86 21.11 17.65
C ASP A 155 37.04 20.52 16.47
N GLU A 156 37.33 20.91 15.22
CA GLU A 156 38.24 20.23 14.26
C GLU A 156 37.72 18.82 13.87
N GLU A 157 37.09 18.68 12.70
CA GLU A 157 37.70 18.35 11.37
C GLU A 157 37.71 16.84 11.08
N GLU A 158 37.74 16.55 9.77
CA GLU A 158 37.89 15.26 9.08
C GLU A 158 36.57 14.52 8.76
N GLU A 159 36.05 14.66 7.54
CA GLU A 159 36.50 13.98 6.30
C GLU A 159 36.56 12.45 6.46
N ASP A 160 35.62 11.75 5.84
CA ASP A 160 35.92 10.44 5.25
C ASP A 160 35.06 10.26 4.00
N GLU A 161 35.71 10.55 2.87
CA GLU A 161 35.40 10.04 1.55
C GLU A 161 35.64 8.53 1.56
N GLU A 162 34.67 7.71 1.15
CA GLU A 162 35.03 6.50 0.39
C GLU A 162 34.08 6.33 -0.79
N GLU A 163 34.72 6.44 -1.96
CA GLU A 163 34.30 6.03 -3.30
C GLU A 163 34.17 4.49 -3.38
N GLU A 164 34.04 3.98 -4.61
CA GLU A 164 34.15 2.57 -5.04
C GLU A 164 32.79 1.83 -5.11
N GLU A 165 32.38 1.18 -6.21
CA GLU A 165 33.02 0.80 -7.48
C GLU A 165 31.84 0.43 -8.43
N GLU A 166 31.83 0.87 -9.70
CA GLU A 166 32.31 0.12 -10.88
C GLU A 166 31.60 -1.22 -11.11
N GLU A 167 30.78 -1.27 -12.18
CA GLU A 167 30.99 -2.09 -13.39
C GLU A 167 30.13 -3.38 -13.28
N GLU A 168 29.36 -3.76 -14.29
CA GLU A 168 29.77 -4.54 -15.46
C GLU A 168 28.51 -4.66 -16.34
N GLU A 169 28.57 -4.35 -17.64
CA GLU A 169 28.85 -5.33 -18.72
C GLU A 169 27.70 -6.36 -18.86
N GLU A 170 27.20 -6.77 -20.01
CA GLU A 170 27.39 -6.49 -21.43
C GLU A 170 26.47 -7.53 -22.16
N GLU A 171 26.19 -7.34 -23.47
CA GLU A 171 25.98 -8.43 -24.46
C GLU A 171 24.66 -9.28 -24.34
N GLU A 172 23.97 -9.84 -25.33
CA GLU A 172 24.16 -10.21 -26.76
C GLU A 172 22.77 -10.20 -27.46
N GLU A 173 22.64 -9.66 -28.68
CA GLU A 173 22.58 -10.37 -30.00
C GLU A 173 21.34 -11.28 -30.19
N GLU A 174 20.49 -10.96 -31.18
CA GLU A 174 20.21 -11.76 -32.39
C GLU A 174 19.40 -13.06 -32.09
N ASP A 175 18.24 -13.30 -32.68
CA ASP A 175 18.19 -13.86 -34.02
C ASP A 175 16.80 -13.68 -34.68
N GLU A 176 16.90 -13.44 -35.99
CA GLU A 176 15.86 -13.61 -37.00
C GLU A 176 15.33 -15.04 -37.01
N ASP A 177 14.04 -15.22 -37.27
CA ASP A 177 13.61 -16.32 -38.15
C ASP A 177 12.26 -15.93 -38.79
N GLU A 178 12.40 -15.51 -40.05
CA GLU A 178 11.36 -15.60 -41.08
C GLU A 178 10.97 -17.08 -41.27
N ASP A 179 9.68 -17.38 -41.44
CA ASP A 179 9.29 -18.42 -42.38
C ASP A 179 7.84 -18.20 -42.86
N GLU A 180 7.72 -18.08 -44.19
CA GLU A 180 6.52 -18.01 -45.03
C GLU A 180 5.77 -19.36 -45.15
#